data_AF-A0A2S3U2T7-F1
#
_entry.id   AF-A0A2S3U2T7-F1
#
_cell.length_a   1.000
_cell.length_b   1.000
_cell.length_c   1.000
_cell.angle_alpha   90.00
_cell.angle_beta   90.00
_cell.angle_gamma   90.00
#
_symmetry.space_group_name_H-M   'P 1'
#
loop_
_entity.id
_entity.type
_entity.pdbx_description
1 polymer ?
#
loop_
_entity_poly.entity_id
_entity_poly.type
_entity_poly.pdbx_seq_one_letter_code
_entity_poly.pdbx_strand_id
1 'polypeptide(L)'
;MALAERQLAAQFSEAPQLVDHYTYALVGDGDLMEGVSHEAASFAGNQQLQKLIVLYDDNAVSLDGPTSRSFRTDVNQHFASYGWDTQTVGDGNDLTAINAAIERAKHSSRPSLIAVKTTIGFGAPQAGTNAVHGNPLGTAGLTSLRQQLGWQAAPFTVMPAVAKRAQQLILQRGQRAHCRWQSQREALPQAVQHRFEQQLSMRLPVDLATSLPIFDEGRPSFADHESYRHSEASCSVTRISRGRG
;
A
#
# COMPACT_ATOMS: atom_id res chain seq x y z
N MET A 1 1.04 1.29 -4.73
CA MET A 1 0.20 0.08 -4.55
C MET A 1 -1.24 0.44 -4.23
N ALA A 2 -1.55 1.05 -3.08
CA ALA A 2 -2.93 1.40 -2.70
C ALA A 2 -3.69 2.28 -3.73
N LEU A 3 -3.02 3.25 -4.36
CA LEU A 3 -3.62 4.04 -5.44
C LEU A 3 -4.06 3.18 -6.64
N ALA A 4 -3.20 2.23 -7.05
CA ALA A 4 -3.49 1.35 -8.17
C ALA A 4 -4.66 0.41 -7.86
N GLU A 5 -4.71 -0.12 -6.63
CA GLU A 5 -5.86 -0.91 -6.14
C GLU A 5 -7.16 -0.11 -6.26
N ARG A 6 -7.19 1.12 -5.71
CA ARG A 6 -8.38 1.98 -5.76
C ARG A 6 -8.79 2.33 -7.19
N GLN A 7 -7.83 2.67 -8.05
CA GLN A 7 -8.10 3.00 -9.45
C GLN A 7 -8.65 1.80 -10.22
N LEU A 8 -8.04 0.63 -10.08
CA LEU A 8 -8.52 -0.58 -10.74
C LEU A 8 -9.88 -1.03 -10.18
N ALA A 9 -10.08 -0.98 -8.86
CA ALA A 9 -11.38 -1.27 -8.25
C ALA A 9 -12.49 -0.36 -8.80
N ALA A 10 -12.22 0.92 -9.01
CA ALA A 10 -13.16 1.86 -9.62
C ALA A 10 -13.44 1.53 -11.10
N GLN A 11 -12.43 1.14 -11.87
CA GLN A 11 -12.59 0.73 -13.28
C GLN A 11 -13.39 -0.58 -13.44
N PHE A 12 -13.43 -1.42 -12.41
CA PHE A 12 -14.19 -2.68 -12.37
C PHE A 12 -15.30 -2.63 -11.31
N SER A 13 -15.95 -1.48 -11.15
CA SER A 13 -17.01 -1.27 -10.15
C SER A 13 -18.19 -2.23 -10.28
N GLU A 14 -18.43 -2.79 -11.48
CA GLU A 14 -19.42 -3.83 -11.75
C GLU A 14 -19.04 -5.20 -11.19
N ALA A 15 -17.78 -5.39 -10.80
CA ALA A 15 -17.20 -6.62 -10.27
C ALA A 15 -16.31 -6.32 -9.05
N PRO A 16 -16.88 -5.84 -7.92
CA PRO A 16 -16.12 -5.27 -6.80
C PRO A 16 -15.15 -6.25 -6.16
N GLN A 17 -15.45 -7.56 -6.18
CA GLN A 17 -14.55 -8.62 -5.71
C GLN A 17 -13.30 -8.87 -6.58
N LEU A 18 -13.22 -8.29 -7.78
CA LEU A 18 -12.10 -8.54 -8.70
C LEU A 18 -10.81 -7.87 -8.22
N VAL A 19 -10.94 -6.65 -7.69
CA VAL A 19 -9.84 -5.87 -7.09
C VAL A 19 -10.30 -5.36 -5.74
N ASP A 20 -10.02 -6.14 -4.71
CA ASP A 20 -10.36 -5.83 -3.33
C ASP A 20 -9.26 -6.33 -2.39
N HIS A 21 -8.26 -5.49 -2.13
CA HIS A 21 -7.18 -5.87 -1.23
C HIS A 21 -6.60 -4.68 -0.47
N TYR A 22 -6.01 -4.98 0.68
CA TYR A 22 -5.29 -3.99 1.48
C TYR A 22 -3.83 -3.88 1.03
N THR A 23 -3.24 -2.72 1.30
CA THR A 23 -1.79 -2.51 1.26
C THR A 23 -1.31 -2.26 2.68
N TYR A 24 -0.38 -3.09 3.15
CA TYR A 24 0.27 -2.91 4.45
C TYR A 24 1.71 -2.45 4.26
N ALA A 25 2.15 -1.51 5.08
CA ALA A 25 3.57 -1.16 5.21
C ALA A 25 3.98 -1.26 6.68
N LEU A 26 5.18 -1.76 6.93
CA LEU A 26 5.83 -1.69 8.24
C LEU A 26 7.01 -0.72 8.10
N VAL A 27 7.01 0.33 8.92
CA VAL A 27 7.99 1.42 8.85
C VAL A 27 8.61 1.65 10.22
N GLY A 28 9.81 2.21 10.27
CA GLY A 28 10.47 2.63 11.51
C GLY A 28 10.63 4.15 11.60
N ASP A 29 11.33 4.62 12.63
CA ASP A 29 11.57 6.06 12.84
C ASP A 29 12.27 6.70 11.64
N GLY A 30 13.25 6.00 11.04
CA GLY A 30 14.02 6.51 9.90
C GLY A 30 13.15 6.83 8.69
N ASP A 31 12.19 5.96 8.33
CA ASP A 31 11.25 6.21 7.24
C ASP A 31 10.44 7.50 7.50
N LEU A 32 10.06 7.73 8.76
CA LEU A 32 9.21 8.86 9.16
C LEU A 32 10.01 10.15 9.42
N MET A 33 11.33 10.12 9.33
CA MET A 33 12.19 11.31 9.26
C MET A 33 12.40 11.78 7.82
N GLU A 34 12.29 10.89 6.85
CA GLU A 34 12.54 11.20 5.43
C GLU A 34 11.39 11.98 4.81
N GLY A 35 11.70 13.13 4.18
CA GLY A 35 10.69 14.03 3.61
C GLY A 35 9.78 13.37 2.58
N VAL A 36 10.29 12.40 1.82
CA VAL A 36 9.51 11.65 0.82
C VAL A 36 8.34 10.88 1.44
N SER A 37 8.46 10.42 2.69
CA SER A 37 7.37 9.72 3.37
C SER A 37 6.23 10.69 3.72
N HIS A 38 6.55 11.95 4.04
CA HIS A 38 5.57 13.00 4.29
C HIS A 38 4.85 13.45 3.02
N GLU A 39 5.56 13.57 1.89
CA GLU A 39 4.92 13.82 0.59
C GLU A 39 3.94 12.70 0.23
N ALA A 40 4.37 11.45 0.38
CA ALA A 40 3.52 10.27 0.13
C ALA A 40 2.33 10.20 1.10
N ALA A 41 2.53 10.52 2.38
CA ALA A 41 1.49 10.51 3.40
C ALA A 41 0.44 11.61 3.14
N SER A 42 0.88 12.82 2.82
CA SER A 42 0.01 13.94 2.42
C SER A 42 -0.83 13.57 1.19
N PHE A 43 -0.21 13.01 0.15
CA PHE A 43 -0.91 12.52 -1.02
C PHE A 43 -1.95 11.44 -0.67
N ALA A 44 -1.56 10.43 0.11
CA ALA A 44 -2.44 9.33 0.47
C ALA A 44 -3.67 9.77 1.29
N GLY A 45 -3.48 10.76 2.18
CA GLY A 45 -4.54 11.36 2.97
C GLY A 45 -5.52 12.15 2.10
N ASN A 46 -5.01 13.04 1.23
CA ASN A 46 -5.82 13.78 0.25
C ASN A 46 -6.61 12.85 -0.68
N GLN A 47 -6.00 11.74 -1.09
CA GLN A 47 -6.65 10.74 -1.92
C GLN A 47 -7.51 9.75 -1.14
N GLN A 48 -7.67 9.88 0.18
CA GLN A 48 -8.46 8.99 1.05
C GLN A 48 -8.19 7.51 0.78
N LEU A 49 -6.92 7.10 0.75
CA LEU A 49 -6.53 5.71 0.45
C LEU A 49 -6.86 4.78 1.64
N GLN A 50 -8.14 4.51 1.89
CA GLN A 50 -8.65 3.79 3.07
C GLN A 50 -8.15 2.35 3.25
N LYS A 51 -7.63 1.73 2.17
CA LYS A 51 -7.04 0.39 2.22
C LYS A 51 -5.52 0.40 2.43
N LEU A 52 -4.92 1.57 2.68
CA LEU A 52 -3.53 1.72 3.12
C LEU A 52 -3.47 1.73 4.65
N ILE A 53 -2.79 0.73 5.21
CA ILE A 53 -2.57 0.61 6.66
C ILE A 53 -1.07 0.54 6.91
N VAL A 54 -0.55 1.51 7.66
CA VAL A 54 0.86 1.60 8.03
C VAL A 54 1.01 1.21 9.50
N LEU A 55 1.84 0.20 9.76
CA LEU A 55 2.29 -0.18 11.09
C LEU A 55 3.64 0.51 11.33
N TYR A 56 3.69 1.43 12.28
CA TYR A 56 4.91 2.11 12.66
C TYR A 56 5.51 1.43 13.88
N ASP A 57 6.70 0.86 13.73
CA ASP A 57 7.53 0.35 14.82
C ASP A 57 8.12 1.53 15.60
N ASP A 58 7.36 2.01 16.60
CA ASP A 58 7.69 3.16 17.42
C ASP A 58 8.52 2.71 18.63
N ASN A 59 9.79 2.45 18.37
CA ASN A 59 10.73 1.89 19.35
C ASN A 59 11.67 2.95 19.97
N ALA A 60 11.55 4.21 19.52
CA ALA A 60 12.30 5.37 19.98
C ALA A 60 13.84 5.29 19.80
N VAL A 61 14.32 4.45 18.88
CA VAL A 61 15.75 4.25 18.60
C VAL A 61 16.05 4.37 17.10
N SER A 62 17.00 5.25 16.79
CA SER A 62 17.63 5.35 15.47
C SER A 62 19.03 4.74 15.49
N LEU A 63 19.70 4.71 14.33
CA LEU A 63 21.07 4.22 14.21
C LEU A 63 22.04 4.93 15.19
N ASP A 64 21.90 6.24 15.36
CA ASP A 64 22.79 7.07 16.20
C ASP A 64 22.38 7.14 17.69
N GLY A 65 21.32 6.42 18.08
CA GLY A 65 20.84 6.39 19.46
C GLY A 65 19.37 6.78 19.60
N PRO A 66 18.95 7.22 20.81
CA PRO A 66 17.56 7.57 21.08
C PRO A 66 17.06 8.67 20.15
N THR A 67 15.87 8.49 19.59
CA THR A 67 15.28 9.44 18.63
C THR A 67 15.05 10.81 19.23
N SER A 68 14.85 10.92 20.54
CA SER A 68 14.74 12.21 21.28
C SER A 68 15.89 13.22 21.04
N ARG A 69 17.03 12.76 20.49
CA ARG A 69 18.17 13.61 20.09
C ARG A 69 17.96 14.35 18.77
N SER A 70 17.20 13.79 17.83
CA SER A 70 17.06 14.31 16.45
C SER A 70 15.61 14.35 15.94
N PHE A 71 14.69 13.63 16.59
CA PHE A 71 13.31 13.46 16.18
C PHE A 71 12.38 13.47 17.39
N ARG A 72 11.65 14.58 17.55
CA ARG A 72 10.70 14.83 18.66
C ARG A 72 9.27 15.02 18.16
N THR A 73 9.04 14.75 16.89
CA THR A 73 7.75 14.94 16.21
C THR A 73 6.70 14.05 16.83
N ASP A 74 5.54 14.60 17.15
CA ASP A 74 4.35 13.78 17.41
C ASP A 74 3.86 13.23 16.07
N VAL A 75 4.28 12.00 15.78
CA VAL A 75 3.98 11.32 14.52
C VAL A 75 2.48 11.17 14.31
N ASN A 76 1.71 10.86 15.35
CA ASN A 76 0.26 10.73 15.24
C ASN A 76 -0.37 12.08 14.88
N GLN A 77 -0.03 13.16 15.58
CA GLN A 77 -0.58 14.48 15.23
C GLN A 77 -0.17 14.92 13.82
N HIS A 78 1.07 14.64 13.41
CA HIS A 78 1.54 14.98 12.08
C HIS A 78 0.78 14.20 10.99
N PHE A 79 0.59 12.89 11.14
CA PHE A 79 -0.20 12.10 10.20
C PHE A 79 -1.69 12.47 10.23
N ALA A 80 -2.25 12.77 11.41
CA ALA A 80 -3.62 13.26 11.52
C ALA A 80 -3.82 14.56 10.73
N SER A 81 -2.82 15.46 10.71
CA SER A 81 -2.83 16.68 9.90
C SER A 81 -2.89 16.42 8.39
N TYR A 82 -2.41 15.26 7.93
CA TYR A 82 -2.54 14.83 6.53
C TYR A 82 -3.90 14.18 6.23
N GLY A 83 -4.79 14.03 7.22
CA GLY A 83 -6.08 13.39 7.06
C GLY A 83 -6.04 11.86 7.24
N TRP A 84 -5.09 11.35 8.03
CA TRP A 84 -5.02 9.94 8.40
C TRP A 84 -5.81 9.64 9.67
N ASP A 85 -6.28 8.40 9.79
CA ASP A 85 -6.72 7.86 11.07
C ASP A 85 -5.52 7.29 11.82
N THR A 86 -5.27 7.80 13.02
CA THR A 86 -4.08 7.48 13.80
C THR A 86 -4.45 6.74 15.07
N GLN A 87 -3.72 5.68 15.39
CA GLN A 87 -3.92 4.88 16.59
C GLN A 87 -2.58 4.59 17.26
N THR A 88 -2.60 4.38 18.58
CA THR A 88 -1.44 3.87 19.32
C THR A 88 -1.78 2.55 19.99
N VAL A 89 -0.90 1.56 19.80
CA VAL A 89 -0.85 0.35 20.59
C VAL A 89 0.29 0.51 21.60
N GLY A 90 -0.05 0.54 22.88
CA GLY A 90 0.91 0.84 23.96
C GLY A 90 1.90 -0.28 24.26
N ASP A 91 1.61 -1.51 23.85
CA ASP A 91 2.50 -2.67 23.99
C ASP A 91 2.50 -3.50 22.70
N GLY A 92 3.63 -3.50 21.98
CA GLY A 92 3.83 -4.27 20.76
C GLY A 92 3.92 -5.79 20.94
N ASN A 93 3.91 -6.28 22.17
CA ASN A 93 3.76 -7.71 22.47
C ASN A 93 2.30 -8.12 22.75
N ASP A 94 1.37 -7.16 22.86
CA ASP A 94 -0.06 -7.44 22.95
C ASP A 94 -0.66 -7.69 21.56
N LEU A 95 -0.63 -8.96 21.13
CA LEU A 95 -1.18 -9.39 19.86
C LEU A 95 -2.69 -9.11 19.72
N THR A 96 -3.44 -9.04 20.83
CA THR A 96 -4.88 -8.75 20.81
C THR A 96 -5.11 -7.28 20.51
N ALA A 97 -4.34 -6.39 21.16
CA ALA A 97 -4.41 -4.95 20.91
C ALA A 97 -3.99 -4.60 19.47
N ILE A 98 -2.92 -5.22 18.96
CA ILE A 98 -2.47 -5.04 17.57
C ILE A 98 -3.57 -5.49 16.60
N ASN A 99 -4.14 -6.68 16.80
CA ASN A 99 -5.20 -7.19 15.94
C ASN A 99 -6.44 -6.26 15.98
N ALA A 100 -6.84 -5.79 17.16
CA ALA A 100 -7.96 -4.87 17.30
C ALA A 100 -7.71 -3.52 16.59
N ALA A 101 -6.47 -3.00 16.63
CA ALA A 101 -6.10 -1.78 15.92
C ALA A 101 -6.16 -1.94 14.40
N ILE A 102 -5.66 -3.08 13.88
CA ILE A 102 -5.74 -3.43 12.45
C ILE A 102 -7.21 -3.58 12.02
N GLU A 103 -8.04 -4.26 12.81
CA GLU A 103 -9.47 -4.39 12.48
C GLU A 103 -10.18 -3.03 12.48
N ARG A 104 -9.89 -2.11 13.41
CA ARG A 104 -10.42 -0.74 13.34
C ARG A 104 -9.94 0.00 12.09
N ALA A 105 -8.66 -0.11 11.74
CA ALA A 105 -8.09 0.53 10.55
C ALA A 105 -8.78 0.07 9.25
N LYS A 106 -9.12 -1.22 9.14
CA LYS A 106 -9.87 -1.76 8.00
C LYS A 106 -11.28 -1.16 7.82
N HIS A 107 -11.86 -0.61 8.88
CA HIS A 107 -13.18 0.04 8.84
C HIS A 107 -13.09 1.57 8.70
N SER A 108 -11.88 2.12 8.59
CA SER A 108 -11.69 3.54 8.33
C SER A 108 -12.11 3.93 6.91
N SER A 109 -12.49 5.20 6.74
CA SER A 109 -12.66 5.86 5.43
C SER A 109 -11.41 6.61 4.96
N ARG A 110 -10.31 6.51 5.72
CA ARG A 110 -9.04 7.22 5.54
C ARG A 110 -7.87 6.23 5.60
N PRO A 111 -6.70 6.56 5.03
CA PRO A 111 -5.50 5.76 5.31
C PRO A 111 -5.22 5.76 6.82
N SER A 112 -4.68 4.66 7.32
CA SER A 112 -4.49 4.46 8.76
C SER A 112 -3.02 4.31 9.15
N LEU A 113 -2.60 5.02 10.19
CA LEU A 113 -1.30 4.83 10.85
C LEU A 113 -1.55 4.22 12.23
N ILE A 114 -0.88 3.12 12.54
CA ILE A 114 -0.90 2.48 13.84
C ILE A 114 0.52 2.53 14.39
N ALA A 115 0.78 3.44 15.33
CA ALA A 115 2.02 3.50 16.09
C ALA A 115 2.02 2.37 17.13
N VAL A 116 2.91 1.40 16.97
CA VAL A 116 3.04 0.26 17.87
C VAL A 116 4.30 0.48 18.71
N LYS A 117 4.13 0.68 20.01
CA LYS A 117 5.26 0.87 20.92
C LYS A 117 5.98 -0.46 21.12
N THR A 118 7.24 -0.54 20.72
CA THR A 118 8.07 -1.74 20.92
C THR A 118 9.37 -1.44 21.65
N THR A 119 10.12 -2.48 21.98
CA THR A 119 11.50 -2.36 22.44
C THR A 119 12.41 -3.02 21.41
N ILE A 120 13.27 -2.24 20.76
CA ILE A 120 14.23 -2.80 19.79
C ILE A 120 15.11 -3.86 20.47
N GLY A 121 15.27 -5.01 19.81
CA GLY A 121 16.01 -6.15 20.36
C GLY A 121 15.42 -6.72 21.65
N PHE A 122 14.09 -6.65 21.85
CA PHE A 122 13.41 -7.20 23.02
C PHE A 122 13.95 -8.58 23.46
N GLY A 123 14.31 -8.70 24.73
CA GLY A 123 14.91 -9.91 25.32
C GLY A 123 16.42 -10.09 25.07
N ALA A 124 17.06 -9.25 24.27
CA ALA A 124 18.51 -9.29 24.09
C ALA A 124 19.22 -8.41 25.12
N PRO A 125 20.51 -8.67 25.41
CA PRO A 125 21.35 -7.66 26.06
C PRO A 125 21.35 -6.36 25.24
N GLN A 126 21.35 -5.21 25.93
CA GLN A 126 21.29 -3.88 25.29
C GLN A 126 19.98 -3.59 24.51
N ALA A 127 18.90 -4.35 24.77
CA ALA A 127 17.56 -4.03 24.27
C ALA A 127 17.17 -2.57 24.61
N GLY A 128 16.46 -1.91 23.70
CA GLY A 128 16.10 -0.50 23.83
C GLY A 128 17.22 0.49 23.52
N THR A 129 18.34 0.03 22.95
CA THR A 129 19.46 0.89 22.54
C THR A 129 19.83 0.66 21.07
N ASN A 130 20.57 1.60 20.48
CA ASN A 130 21.04 1.47 19.09
C ASN A 130 22.13 0.39 18.92
N ALA A 131 22.70 -0.15 20.00
CA ALA A 131 23.70 -1.21 19.95
C ALA A 131 23.17 -2.49 19.27
N VAL A 132 21.85 -2.73 19.33
CA VAL A 132 21.18 -3.89 18.72
C VAL A 132 20.54 -3.60 17.36
N HIS A 133 20.76 -2.41 16.79
CA HIS A 133 20.13 -1.99 15.53
C HIS A 133 20.75 -2.69 14.31
N GLY A 134 22.08 -2.58 14.14
CA GLY A 134 22.79 -3.02 12.93
C GLY A 134 23.84 -4.13 13.15
N ASN A 135 24.05 -4.56 14.40
CA ASN A 135 25.13 -5.49 14.75
C ASN A 135 24.59 -6.85 15.18
N PRO A 136 25.25 -7.98 14.80
CA PRO A 136 24.95 -9.28 15.38
C PRO A 136 25.12 -9.27 16.89
N LEU A 137 24.24 -9.97 17.62
CA LEU A 137 24.31 -10.10 19.09
C LEU A 137 25.55 -10.87 19.58
N GLY A 138 26.22 -11.60 18.70
CA GLY A 138 27.30 -12.52 19.04
C GLY A 138 26.84 -13.73 19.88
N THR A 139 27.76 -14.65 20.14
CA THR A 139 27.45 -15.91 20.84
C THR A 139 26.91 -15.68 22.24
N ALA A 140 27.53 -14.77 23.01
CA ALA A 140 27.09 -14.46 24.37
C ALA A 140 25.70 -13.82 24.39
N GLY A 141 25.43 -12.86 23.50
CA GLY A 141 24.13 -12.21 23.38
C GLY A 141 23.02 -13.19 22.97
N LEU A 142 23.31 -14.08 22.01
CA LEU A 142 22.37 -15.12 21.61
C LEU A 142 22.07 -16.12 22.74
N THR A 143 23.08 -16.53 23.52
CA THR A 143 22.87 -17.41 24.68
C THR A 143 21.97 -16.74 25.72
N SER A 144 22.22 -15.45 26.01
CA SER A 144 21.38 -14.69 26.94
C SER A 144 19.95 -14.55 26.44
N LEU A 145 19.76 -14.16 25.18
CA LEU A 145 18.44 -14.03 24.55
C LEU A 145 17.66 -15.35 24.60
N ARG A 146 18.32 -16.46 24.27
CA ARG A 146 17.71 -17.80 24.34
C ARG A 146 17.25 -18.14 25.75
N GLN A 147 18.07 -17.87 26.76
CA GLN A 147 17.70 -18.11 28.14
C GLN A 147 16.51 -17.23 28.56
N GLN A 148 16.51 -15.94 28.20
CA GLN A 148 15.41 -15.02 28.52
C GLN A 148 14.09 -15.44 27.86
N LEU A 149 14.12 -15.90 26.61
CA LEU A 149 12.94 -16.36 25.88
C LEU A 149 12.55 -17.81 26.19
N GLY A 150 13.30 -18.52 27.05
CA GLY A 150 13.09 -19.95 27.30
C GLY A 150 13.31 -20.83 26.05
N TRP A 151 14.12 -20.38 25.09
CA TRP A 151 14.35 -21.06 23.83
C TRP A 151 15.51 -22.04 23.91
N GLN A 152 15.21 -23.34 23.81
CA GLN A 152 16.20 -24.42 23.96
C GLN A 152 16.57 -25.12 22.65
N ALA A 153 15.86 -24.83 21.56
CA ALA A 153 16.09 -25.51 20.30
C ALA A 153 17.37 -25.02 19.59
N ALA A 154 17.93 -25.89 18.75
CA ALA A 154 19.12 -25.60 17.95
C ALA A 154 18.90 -24.40 16.99
N PRO A 155 19.98 -23.74 16.52
CA PRO A 155 19.89 -22.72 15.48
C PRO A 155 19.08 -23.20 14.27
N PHE A 156 18.32 -22.29 13.66
CA PHE A 156 17.47 -22.57 12.48
C PHE A 156 16.40 -23.66 12.69
N THR A 157 16.00 -23.91 13.93
CA THR A 157 14.90 -24.85 14.22
C THR A 157 13.54 -24.12 14.21
N VAL A 158 12.59 -24.63 13.43
CA VAL A 158 11.18 -24.21 13.49
C VAL A 158 10.39 -25.26 14.26
N MET A 159 9.68 -24.85 15.32
CA MET A 159 8.86 -25.78 16.10
C MET A 159 7.71 -26.35 15.24
N PRO A 160 7.38 -27.65 15.35
CA PRO A 160 6.28 -28.25 14.58
C PRO A 160 4.95 -27.52 14.75
N ALA A 161 4.67 -27.01 15.96
CA ALA A 161 3.45 -26.23 16.23
C ALA A 161 3.43 -24.90 15.45
N VAL A 162 4.57 -24.21 15.31
CA VAL A 162 4.70 -22.96 14.54
C VAL A 162 4.51 -23.25 13.06
N ALA A 163 5.17 -24.29 12.52
CA ALA A 163 5.00 -24.70 11.13
C ALA A 163 3.55 -25.07 10.81
N LYS A 164 2.90 -25.86 11.68
CA LYS A 164 1.48 -26.21 11.55
C LYS A 164 0.58 -24.98 11.56
N ARG A 165 0.82 -24.02 12.46
CA ARG A 165 0.06 -22.77 12.53
C ARG A 165 0.23 -21.93 11.26
N ALA A 166 1.45 -21.79 10.73
CA ALA A 166 1.71 -21.09 9.48
C ALA A 166 1.00 -21.77 8.28
N GLN A 167 1.07 -23.10 8.21
CA GLN A 167 0.37 -23.88 7.18
C GLN A 167 -1.15 -23.62 7.22
N GLN A 168 -1.76 -23.61 8.41
CA GLN A 168 -3.20 -23.41 8.56
C GLN A 168 -3.63 -21.96 8.27
N LEU A 169 -2.95 -20.98 8.87
CA LEU A 169 -3.38 -19.58 8.87
C LEU A 169 -2.91 -18.78 7.65
N ILE A 170 -1.83 -19.21 7.00
CA ILE A 170 -1.25 -18.51 5.84
C ILE A 170 -1.53 -19.32 4.57
N LEU A 171 -0.96 -20.53 4.45
CA LEU A 171 -1.02 -21.31 3.22
C LEU A 171 -2.45 -21.71 2.87
N GLN A 172 -3.12 -22.44 3.76
CA GLN A 172 -4.47 -22.95 3.48
C GLN A 172 -5.50 -21.83 3.39
N ARG A 173 -5.39 -20.78 4.22
CA ARG A 173 -6.24 -19.59 4.13
C ARG A 173 -6.07 -18.90 2.78
N GLY A 174 -4.82 -18.67 2.36
CA GLY A 174 -4.50 -18.03 1.09
C GLY A 174 -4.99 -18.83 -0.11
N GLN A 175 -4.80 -20.15 -0.11
CA GLN A 175 -5.34 -21.03 -1.15
C GLN A 175 -6.86 -20.92 -1.25
N ARG A 176 -7.59 -20.99 -0.13
CA ARG A 176 -9.05 -20.82 -0.13
C ARG A 176 -9.48 -19.46 -0.67
N ALA A 177 -8.81 -18.39 -0.27
CA ALA A 177 -9.10 -17.04 -0.75
C ALA A 177 -8.84 -16.92 -2.26
N HIS A 178 -7.74 -17.48 -2.75
CA HIS A 178 -7.40 -17.48 -4.17
C HIS A 178 -8.39 -18.30 -5.01
N CYS A 179 -8.71 -19.53 -4.60
CA CYS A 179 -9.70 -20.35 -5.30
C CYS A 179 -11.07 -19.65 -5.36
N ARG A 180 -11.50 -19.02 -4.25
CA ARG A 180 -12.73 -18.21 -4.23
C ARG A 180 -12.66 -17.06 -5.24
N TRP A 181 -11.58 -16.28 -5.22
CA TRP A 181 -11.38 -15.17 -6.15
C TRP A 181 -11.37 -15.65 -7.61
N GLN A 182 -10.70 -16.77 -7.89
CA GLN A 182 -10.63 -17.35 -9.22
C GLN A 182 -12.02 -17.77 -9.72
N SER A 183 -12.80 -18.50 -8.91
CA SER A 183 -14.16 -18.88 -9.28
C SER A 183 -15.07 -17.66 -9.50
N GLN A 184 -14.91 -16.61 -8.68
CA GLN A 184 -15.65 -15.36 -8.86
C GLN A 184 -15.26 -14.64 -10.15
N ARG A 185 -13.98 -14.63 -10.51
CA ARG A 185 -13.46 -14.05 -11.76
C ARG A 185 -13.97 -14.79 -12.99
N GLU A 186 -13.92 -16.13 -12.97
CA GLU A 186 -14.35 -16.99 -14.08
C GLU A 186 -15.87 -16.93 -14.33
N ALA A 187 -16.65 -16.56 -13.31
CA ALA A 187 -18.09 -16.35 -13.43
C ALA A 187 -18.48 -14.97 -14.02
N LEU A 188 -17.54 -14.04 -14.20
CA LEU A 188 -17.82 -12.72 -14.79
C LEU A 188 -18.10 -12.83 -16.30
N PRO A 189 -18.78 -11.84 -16.91
CA PRO A 189 -18.93 -11.80 -18.36
C PRO A 189 -17.57 -11.83 -19.07
N GLN A 190 -17.46 -12.56 -20.19
CA GLN A 190 -16.20 -12.74 -20.92
C GLN A 190 -15.54 -11.41 -21.32
N ALA A 191 -16.34 -10.39 -21.65
CA ALA A 191 -15.84 -9.05 -21.95
C ALA A 191 -15.11 -8.40 -20.75
N VAL A 192 -15.62 -8.60 -19.52
CA VAL A 192 -14.99 -8.09 -18.29
C VAL A 192 -13.70 -8.86 -18.00
N GLN A 193 -13.72 -10.19 -18.15
CA GLN A 193 -12.53 -11.04 -17.97
C GLN A 193 -11.40 -10.60 -18.92
N HIS A 194 -11.72 -10.45 -20.21
CA HIS A 194 -10.75 -10.04 -21.23
C HIS A 194 -10.20 -8.63 -20.96
N ARG A 195 -11.06 -7.66 -20.60
CA ARG A 195 -10.61 -6.31 -20.23
C ARG A 195 -9.65 -6.34 -19.03
N PHE A 196 -9.95 -7.15 -18.02
CA PHE A 196 -9.09 -7.30 -16.85
C PHE A 196 -7.73 -7.94 -17.20
N GLU A 197 -7.74 -9.00 -18.00
CA GLU A 197 -6.50 -9.65 -18.46
C GLU A 197 -5.65 -8.72 -19.31
N GLN A 198 -6.26 -7.90 -20.19
CA GLN A 198 -5.54 -6.89 -20.95
C GLN A 198 -4.83 -5.89 -20.05
N GLN A 199 -5.49 -5.37 -19.00
CA GLN A 199 -4.89 -4.43 -18.04
C GLN A 199 -3.69 -5.03 -17.30
N LEU A 200 -3.72 -6.35 -17.02
CA LEU A 200 -2.62 -7.04 -16.35
C LEU A 200 -1.51 -7.52 -17.29
N SER A 201 -1.77 -7.61 -18.60
CA SER A 201 -0.89 -8.29 -19.55
C SER A 201 0.43 -7.56 -19.85
N MET A 202 0.63 -6.33 -19.33
CA MET A 202 1.78 -5.46 -19.67
C MET A 202 1.97 -5.26 -21.19
N ARG A 203 0.95 -5.56 -22.00
CA ARG A 203 0.94 -5.37 -23.45
C ARG A 203 0.18 -4.10 -23.78
N LEU A 204 0.74 -3.32 -24.69
CA LEU A 204 0.06 -2.15 -25.22
C LEU A 204 -1.04 -2.61 -26.18
N PRO A 205 -2.26 -2.03 -26.10
CA PRO A 205 -3.36 -2.38 -26.98
C PRO A 205 -3.18 -1.82 -28.40
N VAL A 206 -2.14 -1.01 -28.62
CA VAL A 206 -1.84 -0.31 -29.87
C VAL A 206 -0.35 -0.40 -30.18
N ASP A 207 -0.02 -0.29 -31.45
CA ASP A 207 1.36 -0.08 -31.89
C ASP A 207 1.69 1.41 -31.81
N LEU A 208 2.57 1.78 -30.88
CA LEU A 208 2.97 3.17 -30.67
C LEU A 208 3.72 3.74 -31.89
N ALA A 209 4.46 2.93 -32.63
CA ALA A 209 5.23 3.41 -33.77
C ALA A 209 4.31 3.97 -34.88
N THR A 210 3.12 3.40 -35.00
CA THR A 210 2.10 3.83 -35.98
C THR A 210 1.06 4.79 -35.39
N SER A 211 0.95 4.89 -34.07
CA SER A 211 -0.07 5.71 -33.40
C SER A 211 0.41 7.12 -33.00
N LEU A 212 1.73 7.36 -32.97
CA LEU A 212 2.28 8.66 -32.58
C LEU A 212 2.26 9.65 -33.76
N PRO A 213 1.98 10.96 -33.50
CA PRO A 213 2.03 11.97 -34.55
C PRO A 213 3.45 12.18 -35.06
N ILE A 214 3.58 12.40 -36.37
CA ILE A 214 4.84 12.79 -37.03
C ILE A 214 4.80 14.30 -37.25
N PHE A 215 5.86 14.99 -36.87
CA PHE A 215 6.02 16.43 -37.08
C PHE A 215 7.08 16.66 -38.16
N ASP A 216 6.72 17.37 -39.23
CA ASP A 216 7.66 17.79 -40.26
C ASP A 216 8.52 18.96 -39.78
N GLU A 217 9.81 18.96 -40.09
CA GLU A 217 10.68 20.12 -39.86
C GLU A 217 10.30 21.26 -40.81
N GLY A 218 10.10 22.48 -40.27
CA GLY A 218 10.01 23.70 -41.07
C GLY A 218 8.62 24.33 -41.26
N ARG A 219 7.60 23.99 -40.46
CA ARG A 219 6.43 24.89 -40.38
C ARG A 219 6.86 26.20 -39.69
N PRO A 220 6.67 27.38 -40.30
CA PRO A 220 6.94 28.64 -39.62
C PRO A 220 6.11 28.70 -38.33
N SER A 221 6.73 29.21 -37.25
CA SER A 221 6.10 29.32 -35.93
C SER A 221 4.71 29.93 -36.07
N PHE A 222 3.75 29.41 -35.32
CA PHE A 222 2.39 29.94 -35.16
C PHE A 222 2.39 31.47 -34.99
N ALA A 223 2.33 32.17 -36.10
CA ALA A 223 2.24 33.62 -36.20
C ALA A 223 1.20 33.98 -37.25
N ASP A 224 0.11 33.21 -37.30
CA ASP A 224 -1.11 33.60 -38.00
C ASP A 224 -2.30 33.17 -37.16
N HIS A 225 -2.88 34.14 -36.46
CA HIS A 225 -4.20 34.05 -35.86
C HIS A 225 -5.25 34.05 -36.98
N GLU A 226 -5.37 32.98 -37.77
CA GLU A 226 -6.55 32.82 -38.62
C GLU A 226 -6.81 31.36 -38.99
N SER A 227 -8.04 30.91 -38.69
CA SER A 227 -8.67 29.65 -39.09
C SER A 227 -8.42 28.39 -38.23
N TYR A 228 -8.99 28.39 -37.02
CA TYR A 228 -9.53 27.17 -36.42
C TYR A 228 -10.76 26.71 -37.25
N ARG A 229 -10.55 26.04 -38.39
CA ARG A 229 -11.65 25.31 -39.05
C ARG A 229 -11.78 23.96 -38.38
N HIS A 230 -12.83 23.81 -37.56
CA HIS A 230 -13.34 22.52 -37.15
C HIS A 230 -13.58 21.66 -38.40
N SER A 231 -12.94 20.49 -38.48
CA SER A 231 -13.44 19.43 -39.34
C SER A 231 -14.76 18.94 -38.75
N GLU A 232 -15.87 19.40 -39.32
CA GLU A 232 -17.20 18.84 -39.07
C GLU A 232 -17.17 17.34 -39.38
N ALA A 233 -17.15 16.52 -38.34
CA ALA A 233 -17.69 15.17 -38.44
C ALA A 233 -19.20 15.31 -38.67
N SER A 234 -19.67 14.87 -39.84
CA SER A 234 -21.07 14.92 -40.23
C SER A 234 -21.94 14.13 -39.24
N CYS A 235 -22.66 14.83 -38.38
CA CYS A 235 -23.77 14.28 -37.62
C CYS A 235 -25.07 14.82 -38.24
N SER A 236 -25.70 14.01 -39.08
CA SER A 236 -26.98 14.34 -39.73
C SER A 236 -28.11 14.28 -38.71
N VAL A 237 -28.53 15.44 -38.19
CA VAL A 237 -29.78 15.58 -37.43
C VAL A 237 -30.89 16.04 -38.37
N THR A 238 -31.77 15.11 -38.73
CA THR A 238 -33.01 15.38 -39.47
C THR A 238 -33.93 16.28 -38.64
N ARG A 239 -34.17 17.53 -39.07
CA ARG A 239 -35.25 18.37 -38.54
C ARG A 239 -36.47 18.32 -39.46
N ILE A 240 -37.59 17.92 -38.87
CA ILE A 240 -38.93 17.91 -39.43
C ILE A 240 -39.38 19.35 -39.73
N SER A 241 -39.79 19.64 -40.96
CA SER A 241 -40.38 20.93 -41.34
C SER A 241 -41.85 20.99 -40.95
N ARG A 242 -42.23 22.04 -40.19
CA ARG A 242 -43.63 22.51 -40.12
C ARG A 242 -43.77 23.67 -41.10
N GLY A 243 -44.40 23.42 -42.24
CA GLY A 243 -44.94 24.48 -43.10
C GLY A 243 -46.32 24.89 -42.59
N ARG A 244 -46.49 26.19 -42.33
CA ARG A 244 -47.82 26.83 -42.33
C ARG A 244 -48.11 27.27 -43.75
N GLY A 245 -49.15 26.71 -44.33
CA GLY A 245 -50.00 27.29 -45.38
C GLY A 245 -51.43 27.09 -44.90
#